data_AF-A0A523NYH6-F1
#
_entry.id   AF-A0A523NYH6-F1
#
_cell.length_a   1.000
_cell.length_b   1.000
_cell.length_c   1.000
_cell.angle_alpha   90.00
_cell.angle_beta   90.00
_cell.angle_gamma   90.00
#
_symmetry.space_group_name_H-M   'P 1'
#
loop_
_entity.id
_entity.type
_entity.pdbx_description
1 polymer ?
#
loop_
_entity_poly.entity_id
_entity_poly.type
_entity_poly.pdbx_seq_one_letter_code
_entity_poly.pdbx_strand_id
1 'polypeptide(L)'
;MNRYCELNDGDVIRPHYAGCQGKRYVCVPMLADGEVMGNLHMDLGTFNGGNSAKEVSAEWVDNLLKLATVAADQIALALANLKLRATLQYHSTRDSLTQLYNRRYFVETLEREILRAARSDKPLGVLVIDIDNFKRYNDTHGHEAGDHVLREFGRVLRQSLRGSDIASRHGGEEFVVMLPESSSEDAFARADQIRTQIAGITLEFRGERLG
;
A
#
# COMPACT_ATOMS: atom_id res chain seq x y z
N MET A 1 -30.70 -4.68 3.86
CA MET A 1 -31.84 -3.77 4.13
C MET A 1 -31.59 -2.49 3.33
N ASN A 2 -32.04 -2.47 2.08
CA ASN A 2 -31.82 -1.33 1.20
C ASN A 2 -32.77 -0.20 1.63
N ARG A 3 -32.23 1.00 1.80
CA ARG A 3 -33.01 2.15 2.30
C ARG A 3 -33.23 3.16 1.18
N TYR A 4 -34.49 3.49 0.94
CA TYR A 4 -34.89 4.66 0.16
C TYR A 4 -34.99 5.85 1.10
N CYS A 5 -34.38 6.98 0.73
CA CYS A 5 -34.71 8.26 1.34
C CYS A 5 -35.86 8.89 0.54
N GLU A 6 -37.09 8.50 0.86
CA GLU A 6 -38.22 9.41 0.67
C GLU A 6 -38.47 10.12 2.00
N LEU A 7 -38.46 11.44 1.94
CA LEU A 7 -38.82 12.31 3.04
C LEU A 7 -40.30 12.10 3.35
N ASN A 8 -40.62 11.21 4.31
CA ASN A 8 -41.52 11.47 5.43
C ASN A 8 -41.67 10.24 6.35
N ASP A 9 -41.63 10.55 7.64
CA ASP A 9 -41.96 9.75 8.82
C ASP A 9 -41.30 8.39 9.03
N GLY A 10 -40.40 8.36 10.03
CA GLY A 10 -40.41 7.25 11.00
C GLY A 10 -39.12 6.47 11.21
N ASP A 11 -38.21 6.36 10.24
CA ASP A 11 -37.08 5.44 10.40
C ASP A 11 -35.70 6.01 9.99
N VAL A 12 -34.98 6.48 11.00
CA VAL A 12 -33.50 6.50 11.18
C VAL A 12 -32.67 6.53 9.88
N ILE A 13 -32.62 7.65 9.15
CA ILE A 13 -31.50 7.90 8.22
C ILE A 13 -31.01 9.31 8.44
N ARG A 14 -29.90 9.43 9.17
CA ARG A 14 -29.18 10.70 9.30
C ARG A 14 -28.59 11.09 7.94
N PRO A 15 -28.53 12.38 7.60
CA PRO A 15 -27.86 12.83 6.38
C PRO A 15 -26.39 12.47 6.49
N HIS A 16 -25.96 11.43 5.78
CA HIS A 16 -24.60 10.91 5.88
C HIS A 16 -23.58 11.81 5.15
N TYR A 17 -24.04 12.89 4.53
CA TYR A 17 -23.23 13.87 3.81
C TYR A 17 -23.89 15.27 3.86
N ALA A 18 -23.13 16.30 4.24
CA ALA A 18 -23.63 17.67 4.38
C ALA A 18 -24.08 18.33 3.06
N GLY A 19 -23.74 17.73 1.90
CA GLY A 19 -24.06 18.23 0.56
C GLY A 19 -25.36 17.72 -0.08
N CYS A 20 -26.22 16.99 0.65
CA CYS A 20 -27.39 16.31 0.10
C CYS A 20 -28.71 17.11 0.13
N GLN A 21 -28.70 18.41 0.43
CA GLN A 21 -29.94 19.20 0.44
C GLN A 21 -30.58 19.25 -0.96
N GLY A 22 -31.81 18.76 -1.10
CA GLY A 22 -32.59 18.82 -2.34
C GLY A 22 -32.31 17.72 -3.37
N LYS A 23 -31.48 16.72 -3.05
CA LYS A 23 -31.11 15.61 -3.96
C LYS A 23 -31.73 14.29 -3.54
N ARG A 24 -32.23 13.51 -4.51
CA ARG A 24 -32.58 12.09 -4.31
C ARG A 24 -31.36 11.24 -4.62
N TYR A 25 -31.04 10.28 -3.76
CA TYR A 25 -29.91 9.37 -3.99
C TYR A 25 -30.21 7.96 -3.47
N VAL A 26 -29.45 6.99 -3.98
CA VAL A 26 -29.45 5.60 -3.53
C VAL A 26 -28.04 5.24 -3.06
N CYS A 27 -27.97 4.58 -1.90
CA CYS A 27 -26.74 4.03 -1.34
C CYS A 27 -26.89 2.51 -1.22
N VAL A 28 -25.97 1.77 -1.83
CA VAL A 28 -25.92 0.32 -1.68
C VAL A 28 -24.54 -0.07 -1.13
N PRO A 29 -24.47 -0.74 0.02
CA PRO A 29 -23.18 -1.20 0.55
C PRO A 29 -22.57 -2.23 -0.41
N MET A 30 -21.27 -2.09 -0.65
CA MET A 30 -20.48 -3.05 -1.41
C MET A 30 -19.89 -4.06 -0.44
N LEU A 31 -20.33 -5.31 -0.52
CA LEU A 31 -19.97 -6.39 0.41
C LEU A 31 -19.20 -7.49 -0.33
N ALA A 32 -18.08 -7.93 0.22
CA ALA A 32 -17.34 -9.09 -0.25
C ALA A 32 -16.78 -9.86 0.95
N ASP A 33 -16.93 -11.19 0.94
CA ASP A 33 -16.45 -12.09 2.00
C ASP A 33 -16.86 -11.69 3.44
N GLY A 34 -18.05 -11.10 3.59
CA GLY A 34 -18.57 -10.64 4.88
C GLY A 34 -18.01 -9.30 5.37
N GLU A 35 -17.10 -8.67 4.61
CA GLU A 35 -16.57 -7.33 4.87
C GLU A 35 -17.24 -6.25 4.00
N VAL A 36 -17.39 -5.04 4.55
CA VAL A 36 -17.84 -3.86 3.80
C VAL A 36 -16.64 -3.26 3.07
N MET A 37 -16.65 -3.35 1.75
CA MET A 37 -15.63 -2.78 0.86
C MET A 37 -15.84 -1.29 0.59
N GLY A 38 -17.07 -0.80 0.76
CA GLY A 38 -17.44 0.60 0.55
C GLY A 38 -18.94 0.76 0.33
N ASN A 39 -19.34 1.88 -0.30
CA ASN A 39 -20.73 2.17 -0.64
C ASN A 39 -20.83 2.66 -2.09
N LEU A 40 -21.72 2.05 -2.88
CA LEU A 40 -22.12 2.53 -4.18
C LEU A 40 -23.15 3.65 -3.98
N HIS A 41 -22.74 4.88 -4.26
CA HIS A 41 -23.61 6.05 -4.18
C HIS A 41 -24.05 6.48 -5.58
N MET A 42 -25.36 6.59 -5.79
CA MET A 42 -25.94 7.04 -7.06
C MET A 42 -26.85 8.24 -6.81
N ASP A 43 -26.53 9.36 -7.47
CA ASP A 43 -27.37 10.56 -7.49
C ASP A 43 -28.49 10.37 -8.51
N LEU A 44 -29.74 10.57 -8.09
CA LEU A 44 -30.95 10.48 -8.90
C LEU A 44 -31.47 11.86 -9.36
N GLY A 45 -30.70 12.92 -9.08
CA GLY A 45 -30.99 14.29 -9.49
C GLY A 45 -31.74 15.13 -8.45
N THR A 46 -31.91 16.41 -8.80
CA THR A 46 -32.64 17.43 -8.01
C THR A 46 -34.01 17.72 -8.61
N PHE A 47 -35.03 17.88 -7.77
CA PHE A 47 -36.32 18.45 -8.19
C PHE A 47 -36.26 19.98 -8.12
N ASN A 48 -36.12 20.65 -9.27
CA ASN A 48 -36.46 22.07 -9.38
C ASN A 48 -37.93 22.16 -9.82
N GLY A 49 -38.78 22.74 -8.96
CA GLY A 49 -40.24 22.77 -9.06
C GLY A 49 -40.83 23.51 -10.27
N GLY A 50 -40.62 22.97 -11.47
CA GLY A 50 -41.27 23.40 -12.70
C GLY A 50 -41.67 22.22 -13.58
N ASN A 51 -42.97 21.91 -13.60
CA ASN A 51 -43.69 21.11 -14.60
C ASN A 51 -42.90 20.04 -15.38
N SER A 52 -42.41 19.03 -14.68
CA SER A 52 -42.28 17.64 -15.19
C SER A 52 -41.82 16.74 -14.05
N ALA A 53 -42.61 16.71 -12.97
CA ALA A 53 -42.52 15.63 -12.02
C ALA A 53 -42.99 14.35 -12.72
N LYS A 54 -42.10 13.65 -13.43
CA LYS A 54 -42.30 12.21 -13.61
C LYS A 54 -42.23 11.64 -12.20
N GLU A 55 -43.39 11.38 -11.61
CA GLU A 55 -43.50 10.54 -10.43
C GLU A 55 -42.67 9.29 -10.71
N VAL A 56 -41.60 9.14 -9.96
CA VAL A 56 -40.75 7.97 -10.08
C VAL A 56 -41.58 6.83 -9.47
N SER A 57 -42.05 5.90 -10.30
CA SER A 57 -42.90 4.82 -9.83
C SER A 57 -42.14 3.93 -8.84
N ALA A 58 -42.82 3.42 -7.83
CA ALA A 58 -42.23 2.48 -6.87
C ALA A 58 -41.58 1.27 -7.56
N GLU A 59 -42.14 0.84 -8.69
CA GLU A 59 -41.61 -0.24 -9.53
C GLU A 59 -40.27 0.13 -10.19
N TRP A 60 -40.11 1.34 -10.71
CA TRP A 60 -38.83 1.81 -11.26
C TRP A 60 -37.76 1.82 -10.18
N VAL A 61 -38.13 2.30 -9.00
CA VAL A 61 -37.27 2.47 -7.84
C VAL A 61 -36.77 1.08 -7.38
N ASP A 62 -37.67 0.09 -7.30
CA ASP A 62 -37.35 -1.31 -6.99
C ASP A 62 -36.42 -1.96 -8.04
N ASN A 63 -36.69 -1.75 -9.33
CA ASN A 63 -35.83 -2.26 -10.40
C ASN A 63 -34.43 -1.62 -10.36
N LEU A 64 -34.34 -0.32 -10.08
CA LEU A 64 -33.07 0.37 -9.89
C LEU A 64 -32.30 -0.23 -8.70
N LEU A 65 -32.94 -0.46 -7.55
CA LEU A 65 -32.25 -1.08 -6.43
C LEU A 65 -31.75 -2.49 -6.74
N LYS A 66 -32.55 -3.31 -7.41
CA LYS A 66 -32.13 -4.66 -7.82
C LYS A 66 -30.87 -4.60 -8.68
N LEU A 67 -30.86 -3.72 -9.68
CA LEU A 67 -29.68 -3.52 -10.53
C LEU A 67 -28.49 -2.94 -9.73
N ALA A 68 -28.74 -1.99 -8.84
CA ALA A 68 -27.72 -1.38 -8.00
C ALA A 68 -27.09 -2.37 -7.04
N THR A 69 -27.88 -3.28 -6.45
CA THR A 69 -27.38 -4.37 -5.58
C THR A 69 -26.52 -5.34 -6.38
N VAL A 70 -26.99 -5.79 -7.54
CA VAL A 70 -26.16 -6.66 -8.40
C VAL A 70 -24.86 -5.98 -8.81
N ALA A 71 -24.91 -4.70 -9.20
CA ALA A 71 -23.72 -3.93 -9.55
C ALA A 71 -22.77 -3.74 -8.36
N ALA A 72 -23.31 -3.40 -7.18
CA ALA A 72 -22.54 -3.25 -5.95
C ALA A 72 -21.83 -4.55 -5.56
N ASP A 73 -22.50 -5.70 -5.66
CA ASP A 73 -21.91 -7.01 -5.36
C ASP A 73 -20.78 -7.36 -6.36
N GLN A 74 -21.00 -7.12 -7.66
CA GLN A 74 -19.97 -7.36 -8.68
C GLN A 74 -18.75 -6.44 -8.51
N ILE A 75 -18.97 -5.16 -8.20
CA ILE A 75 -17.88 -4.21 -7.92
C ILE A 75 -17.14 -4.62 -6.64
N ALA A 76 -17.87 -4.99 -5.58
CA ALA A 76 -17.28 -5.43 -4.33
C ALA A 76 -16.36 -6.63 -4.53
N LEU A 77 -16.82 -7.65 -5.26
CA LEU A 77 -16.05 -8.84 -5.58
C LEU A 77 -14.81 -8.52 -6.43
N ALA A 78 -14.95 -7.65 -7.44
CA ALA A 78 -13.82 -7.22 -8.26
C ALA A 78 -12.76 -6.47 -7.44
N LEU A 79 -13.18 -5.57 -6.56
CA LEU A 79 -12.29 -4.83 -5.66
C LEU A 79 -11.60 -5.77 -4.66
N ALA A 80 -12.32 -6.74 -4.09
CA ALA A 80 -11.75 -7.74 -3.19
C ALA A 80 -10.67 -8.57 -3.88
N ASN A 81 -10.93 -9.02 -5.12
CA ASN A 81 -9.95 -9.74 -5.92
C ASN A 81 -8.71 -8.90 -6.25
N LEU A 82 -8.87 -7.62 -6.60
CA LEU A 82 -7.75 -6.72 -6.84
C LEU A 82 -6.91 -6.49 -5.58
N LYS A 83 -7.56 -6.27 -4.43
CA LYS A 83 -6.90 -6.12 -3.14
C LYS A 83 -6.12 -7.39 -2.78
N LEU A 84 -6.72 -8.58 -2.92
CA LEU A 84 -6.05 -9.85 -2.68
C LEU A 84 -4.81 -10.02 -3.57
N ARG A 85 -4.94 -9.77 -4.87
CA ARG A 85 -3.80 -9.84 -5.81
C ARG A 85 -2.70 -8.87 -5.44
N ALA A 86 -3.04 -7.64 -5.08
CA ALA A 86 -2.07 -6.62 -4.65
C ALA A 86 -1.34 -7.06 -3.37
N THR A 87 -2.06 -7.60 -2.38
CA THR A 87 -1.49 -8.13 -1.14
C THR A 87 -0.57 -9.32 -1.42
N LEU A 88 -1.01 -10.28 -2.25
CA LEU A 88 -0.18 -11.42 -2.66
C LEU A 88 1.09 -10.97 -3.37
N GLN A 89 0.98 -9.99 -4.27
CA GLN A 89 2.13 -9.43 -4.98
C GLN A 89 3.07 -8.69 -4.01
N TYR A 90 2.53 -7.91 -3.08
CA TYR A 90 3.32 -7.21 -2.06
C TYR A 90 4.14 -8.20 -1.21
N HIS A 91 3.51 -9.27 -0.73
CA HIS A 91 4.22 -10.29 0.06
C HIS A 91 5.18 -11.15 -0.78
N SER A 92 4.84 -11.44 -2.04
CA SER A 92 5.69 -12.22 -2.94
C SER A 92 6.97 -11.49 -3.37
N THR A 93 6.98 -10.16 -3.30
CA THR A 93 8.12 -9.32 -3.76
C THR A 93 8.97 -8.78 -2.62
N ARG A 94 8.55 -8.96 -1.36
CA ARG A 94 9.24 -8.42 -0.18
C ARG A 94 9.75 -9.50 0.77
N ASP A 95 10.82 -9.16 1.47
CA ASP A 95 11.33 -9.94 2.61
C ASP A 95 10.41 -9.74 3.82
N SER A 96 9.97 -10.83 4.44
CA SER A 96 8.98 -10.79 5.52
C SER A 96 9.53 -10.13 6.79
N LEU A 97 10.83 -10.25 7.06
CA LEU A 97 11.46 -9.70 8.25
C LEU A 97 11.68 -8.19 8.12
N THR A 98 12.35 -7.76 7.04
CA THR A 98 12.83 -6.38 6.89
C THR A 98 11.88 -5.47 6.11
N GLN A 99 10.89 -6.06 5.43
CA GLN A 99 9.95 -5.39 4.52
C GLN A 99 10.63 -4.69 3.32
N LEU A 100 11.91 -4.96 3.08
CA LEU A 100 12.60 -4.59 1.84
C LEU A 100 12.16 -5.49 0.69
N TYR A 101 12.58 -5.19 -0.53
CA TYR A 101 12.39 -6.14 -1.61
C TYR A 101 13.19 -7.42 -1.35
N ASN A 102 12.73 -8.53 -1.91
CA ASN A 102 13.48 -9.77 -1.85
C ASN A 102 14.45 -9.90 -3.02
N ARG A 103 15.39 -10.84 -2.89
CA ARG A 103 16.40 -11.13 -3.91
C ARG A 103 15.83 -11.32 -5.31
N ARG A 104 14.71 -12.06 -5.44
CA ARG A 104 14.08 -12.33 -6.74
C ARG A 104 13.66 -11.02 -7.42
N TYR A 105 12.91 -10.18 -6.70
CA TYR A 105 12.46 -8.90 -7.23
C TYR A 105 13.64 -8.00 -7.63
N PHE A 106 14.70 -7.98 -6.82
CA PHE A 106 15.89 -7.18 -7.10
C PHE A 106 16.55 -7.59 -8.42
N VAL A 107 16.80 -8.88 -8.63
CA VAL A 107 17.46 -9.39 -9.84
C VAL A 107 16.62 -9.10 -11.08
N GLU A 108 15.32 -9.40 -11.04
CA GLU A 108 14.39 -9.11 -12.15
C GLU A 108 14.29 -7.61 -12.47
N THR A 109 14.47 -6.75 -11.47
CA THR A 109 14.45 -5.30 -11.67
C THR A 109 15.81 -4.77 -12.15
N LEU A 110 16.91 -5.38 -11.70
CA LEU A 110 18.26 -5.00 -12.12
C LEU A 110 18.43 -5.21 -13.63
N GLU A 111 17.96 -6.35 -14.15
CA GLU A 111 17.98 -6.63 -15.59
C GLU A 111 17.25 -5.55 -16.40
N ARG A 112 16.09 -5.10 -15.91
CA ARG A 112 15.29 -4.04 -16.56
C ARG A 112 15.97 -2.68 -16.47
N GLU A 113 16.55 -2.33 -15.33
CA GLU A 113 17.20 -1.04 -15.11
C GLU A 113 18.54 -0.93 -15.86
N ILE A 114 19.30 -2.02 -16.02
CA ILE A 114 20.49 -2.04 -16.90
C ILE A 114 20.12 -1.68 -18.33
N LEU A 115 19.07 -2.31 -18.87
CA LEU A 115 18.59 -2.02 -20.22
C LEU A 115 18.06 -0.58 -20.35
N ARG A 116 17.44 -0.05 -19.30
CA ARG A 116 16.94 1.33 -19.26
C ARG A 116 18.10 2.33 -19.25
N ALA A 117 19.07 2.16 -18.35
CA ALA A 117 20.26 2.97 -18.23
C ALA A 117 21.02 3.06 -19.55
N ALA A 118 21.19 1.93 -20.25
CA ALA A 118 21.83 1.87 -21.55
C ALA A 118 21.08 2.65 -22.64
N ARG A 119 19.74 2.68 -22.61
CA ARG A 119 18.93 3.44 -23.58
C ARG A 119 18.88 4.93 -23.29
N SER A 120 18.87 5.32 -22.02
CA SER A 120 18.75 6.73 -21.62
C SER A 120 20.11 7.42 -21.46
N ASP A 121 21.21 6.69 -21.62
CA ASP A 121 22.57 7.16 -21.34
C ASP A 121 22.67 7.80 -19.93
N LYS A 122 22.11 7.08 -18.95
CA LYS A 122 22.12 7.47 -17.54
C LYS A 122 22.85 6.41 -16.72
N PRO A 123 23.62 6.80 -15.69
CA PRO A 123 24.34 5.84 -14.86
C PRO A 123 23.39 5.04 -13.98
N LEU A 124 23.83 3.85 -13.55
CA LEU A 124 23.11 3.00 -12.59
C LEU A 124 24.10 2.58 -11.51
N GLY A 125 23.87 3.04 -10.27
CA GLY A 125 24.68 2.66 -9.11
C GLY A 125 24.13 1.41 -8.44
N VAL A 126 25.02 0.57 -7.90
CA VAL A 126 24.66 -0.57 -7.05
C VAL A 126 25.56 -0.60 -5.83
N LEU A 127 24.97 -0.70 -4.65
CA LEU A 127 25.66 -0.86 -3.37
C LEU A 127 25.41 -2.26 -2.85
N VAL A 128 26.47 -2.95 -2.43
CA VAL A 128 26.40 -4.19 -1.67
C VAL A 128 26.82 -3.88 -0.24
N ILE A 129 25.99 -4.27 0.71
CA ILE A 129 26.14 -3.91 2.12
C ILE A 129 26.02 -5.18 2.95
N ASP A 130 26.94 -5.35 3.89
CA ASP A 130 26.98 -6.46 4.82
C ASP A 130 26.95 -5.91 6.26
N ILE A 131 26.31 -6.63 7.19
CA ILE A 131 26.30 -6.21 8.60
C ILE A 131 27.50 -6.81 9.32
N ASP A 132 28.43 -5.94 9.72
CA ASP A 132 29.65 -6.35 10.40
C ASP A 132 29.39 -7.21 11.65
N ASN A 133 30.07 -8.36 11.71
CA ASN A 133 30.07 -9.28 12.86
C ASN A 133 28.68 -9.82 13.26
N PHE A 134 27.70 -9.87 12.34
CA PHE A 134 26.32 -10.27 12.68
C PHE A 134 26.22 -11.66 13.31
N LYS A 135 26.99 -12.64 12.82
CA LYS A 135 27.07 -13.97 13.43
C LYS A 135 27.49 -13.92 14.91
N ARG A 136 28.57 -13.20 15.23
CA ARG A 136 29.07 -13.06 16.61
C ARG A 136 28.02 -12.40 17.51
N TYR A 137 27.31 -11.41 16.98
CA TYR A 137 26.23 -10.75 17.68
C TYR A 137 25.09 -11.73 18.01
N ASN A 138 24.64 -12.54 17.04
CA ASN A 138 23.64 -13.58 17.24
C ASN A 138 24.09 -14.64 18.25
N ASP A 139 25.34 -15.07 18.19
CA ASP A 139 25.89 -16.06 19.11
C ASP A 139 25.90 -15.53 20.56
N THR A 140 26.00 -14.20 20.74
CA THR A 140 26.05 -13.53 22.06
C THR A 140 24.67 -13.18 22.60
N HIS A 141 23.76 -12.67 21.76
CA HIS A 141 22.47 -12.09 22.18
C HIS A 141 21.25 -12.91 21.72
N GLY A 142 21.45 -13.97 20.94
CA GLY A 142 20.41 -14.82 20.38
C GLY A 142 19.82 -14.29 19.07
N HIS A 143 19.18 -15.20 18.33
CA HIS A 143 18.61 -14.90 17.00
C HIS A 143 17.50 -13.84 17.03
N GLU A 144 16.69 -13.76 18.09
CA GLU A 144 15.64 -12.73 18.17
C GLU A 144 16.22 -11.31 18.20
N ALA A 145 17.37 -11.13 18.86
CA ALA A 145 18.07 -9.85 18.89
C ALA A 145 18.66 -9.52 17.51
N GLY A 146 19.18 -10.53 16.80
CA GLY A 146 19.61 -10.38 15.40
C GLY A 146 18.49 -9.97 14.47
N ASP A 147 17.33 -10.61 14.60
CA ASP A 147 16.13 -10.26 13.83
C ASP A 147 15.72 -8.81 14.09
N HIS A 148 15.87 -8.32 15.33
CA HIS A 148 15.64 -6.92 15.66
C HIS A 148 16.62 -5.98 14.93
N VAL A 149 17.92 -6.31 14.93
CA VAL A 149 18.94 -5.57 14.16
C VAL A 149 18.56 -5.50 12.68
N LEU A 150 18.18 -6.64 12.08
CA LEU A 150 17.82 -6.71 10.66
C LEU A 150 16.57 -5.86 10.33
N ARG A 151 15.55 -5.87 11.21
CA ARG A 151 14.36 -5.02 11.06
C ARG A 151 14.72 -3.54 11.07
N GLU A 152 15.54 -3.13 12.03
CA GLU A 152 15.97 -1.73 12.15
C GLU A 152 16.85 -1.30 10.98
N PHE A 153 17.75 -2.17 10.53
CA PHE A 153 18.55 -1.94 9.34
C PHE A 153 17.68 -1.72 8.10
N GLY A 154 16.69 -2.59 7.88
CA GLY A 154 15.73 -2.45 6.79
C GLY A 154 14.84 -1.21 6.91
N ARG A 155 14.52 -0.76 8.13
CA ARG A 155 13.81 0.50 8.36
C ARG A 155 14.67 1.70 7.97
N VAL A 156 15.93 1.74 8.40
CA VAL A 156 16.85 2.84 8.06
C VAL A 156 17.05 2.92 6.56
N LEU A 157 17.37 1.81 5.88
CA LEU A 157 17.51 1.80 4.41
C LEU A 157 16.28 2.41 3.71
N ARG A 158 15.05 2.06 4.11
CA ARG A 158 13.83 2.65 3.51
C ARG A 158 13.71 4.16 3.72
N GLN A 159 14.19 4.68 4.85
CA GLN A 159 14.12 6.11 5.17
C GLN A 159 15.25 6.90 4.49
N SER A 160 16.38 6.27 4.21
CA SER A 160 17.57 6.87 3.60
C SER A 160 17.48 7.02 2.07
N LEU A 161 16.51 6.34 1.45
CA LEU A 161 16.43 6.14 0.00
C LEU A 161 15.29 6.93 -0.64
N ARG A 162 15.48 7.29 -1.91
CA ARG A 162 14.48 7.99 -2.73
C ARG A 162 13.44 6.99 -3.24
N GLY A 163 12.30 7.49 -3.71
CA GLY A 163 11.23 6.62 -4.25
C GLY A 163 11.62 5.79 -5.48
N SER A 164 12.66 6.22 -6.22
CA SER A 164 13.23 5.48 -7.36
C SER A 164 14.22 4.38 -6.95
N ASP A 165 14.76 4.45 -5.74
CA ASP A 165 15.82 3.57 -5.29
C ASP A 165 15.23 2.25 -4.80
N ILE A 166 15.97 1.15 -4.95
CA ILE A 166 15.49 -0.19 -4.61
C ILE A 166 16.44 -0.81 -3.61
N ALA A 167 15.99 -0.97 -2.36
CA ALA A 167 16.69 -1.76 -1.36
C ALA A 167 16.11 -3.18 -1.26
N SER A 168 17.00 -4.16 -1.20
CA SER A 168 16.67 -5.57 -1.08
C SER A 168 17.53 -6.24 -0.02
N ARG A 169 16.94 -7.21 0.69
CA ARG A 169 17.74 -8.19 1.45
C ARG A 169 18.09 -9.35 0.51
N HIS A 170 19.38 -9.60 0.31
CA HIS A 170 19.87 -10.57 -0.66
C HIS A 170 20.23 -11.91 0.00
N GLY A 171 20.70 -11.86 1.25
CA GLY A 171 21.11 -13.01 2.07
C GLY A 171 20.65 -12.89 3.52
N GLY A 172 21.33 -13.62 4.42
CA GLY A 172 21.03 -13.60 5.85
C GLY A 172 21.28 -12.22 6.48
N GLU A 173 22.45 -11.64 6.23
CA GLU A 173 22.86 -10.32 6.72
C GLU A 173 23.26 -9.35 5.59
N GLU A 174 23.12 -9.80 4.34
CA GLU A 174 23.51 -9.07 3.14
C GLU A 174 22.33 -8.29 2.55
N PHE A 175 22.58 -7.02 2.24
CA PHE A 175 21.64 -6.08 1.62
C PHE A 175 22.24 -5.52 0.34
N VAL A 176 21.37 -5.22 -0.62
CA VAL A 176 21.77 -4.61 -1.88
C VAL A 176 20.84 -3.45 -2.18
N VAL A 177 21.42 -2.32 -2.63
CA VAL A 177 20.68 -1.12 -3.01
C VAL A 177 21.01 -0.80 -4.46
N MET A 178 19.97 -0.58 -5.27
CA MET A 178 20.08 -0.09 -6.63
C MET A 178 19.67 1.38 -6.67
N LEU A 179 20.48 2.19 -7.35
CA LEU A 179 20.37 3.64 -7.44
C LEU A 179 20.28 4.04 -8.92
N PRO A 180 19.07 4.05 -9.51
CA PRO A 180 18.89 4.51 -10.88
C PRO A 180 19.38 5.96 -11.04
N GLU A 181 19.95 6.26 -12.21
CA GLU A 181 20.41 7.59 -12.59
C GLU A 181 21.44 8.19 -11.60
N SER A 182 22.23 7.35 -10.93
CA SER A 182 23.25 7.75 -9.95
C SER A 182 24.64 7.36 -10.42
N SER A 183 25.58 8.32 -10.46
CA SER A 183 26.99 8.05 -10.80
C SER A 183 27.72 7.28 -9.69
N SER A 184 28.99 6.94 -9.92
CA SER A 184 29.87 6.39 -8.88
C SER A 184 29.98 7.31 -7.67
N GLU A 185 30.10 8.62 -7.90
CA GLU A 185 30.22 9.63 -6.84
C GLU A 185 28.91 9.75 -6.04
N ASP A 186 27.76 9.76 -6.73
CA ASP A 186 26.44 9.77 -6.08
C ASP A 186 26.22 8.51 -5.23
N ALA A 187 26.58 7.34 -5.78
CA ALA A 187 26.47 6.06 -5.09
C ALA A 187 27.37 6.03 -3.85
N PHE A 188 28.61 6.54 -3.95
CA PHE A 188 29.52 6.65 -2.82
C PHE A 188 28.97 7.57 -1.73
N ALA A 189 28.49 8.76 -2.10
CA ALA A 189 27.90 9.70 -1.15
C ALA A 189 26.66 9.11 -0.46
N ARG A 190 25.82 8.37 -1.20
CA ARG A 190 24.67 7.64 -0.64
C ARG A 190 25.11 6.55 0.33
N ALA A 191 26.15 5.78 -0.02
CA ALA A 191 26.70 4.74 0.84
C ALA A 191 27.21 5.31 2.17
N ASP A 192 27.96 6.41 2.14
CA ASP A 192 28.47 7.05 3.37
C ASP A 192 27.35 7.65 4.22
N GLN A 193 26.32 8.22 3.59
CA GLN A 193 25.12 8.67 4.30
C GLN A 193 24.44 7.51 5.04
N ILE A 194 24.20 6.40 4.35
CA ILE A 194 23.58 5.19 4.93
C ILE A 194 24.43 4.67 6.10
N ARG A 195 25.75 4.54 5.89
CA ARG A 195 26.71 4.09 6.90
C ARG A 195 26.65 4.96 8.16
N THR A 196 26.64 6.29 7.99
CA THR A 196 26.58 7.25 9.10
C THR A 196 25.25 7.18 9.85
N GLN A 197 24.14 7.03 9.13
CA GLN A 197 22.81 6.87 9.74
C GLN A 197 22.72 5.58 10.54
N ILE A 198 23.27 4.47 10.03
CA ILE A 198 23.32 3.19 10.74
C ILE A 198 24.19 3.28 11.99
N ALA A 199 25.36 3.91 11.89
CA ALA A 199 26.25 4.10 13.04
C ALA A 199 25.63 4.95 14.17
N GLY A 200 24.64 5.78 13.85
CA GLY A 200 23.89 6.58 14.81
C GLY A 200 22.67 5.88 15.43
N ILE A 201 22.35 4.64 15.04
CA ILE A 201 21.21 3.91 15.61
C ILE A 201 21.59 3.44 17.01
N THR A 202 20.80 3.84 18.00
CA THR A 202 20.78 3.16 19.30
C THR A 202 19.75 2.04 19.22
N LEU A 203 20.20 0.79 19.32
CA LEU A 203 19.33 -0.36 19.35
C LEU A 203 18.95 -0.65 20.80
N GLU A 204 17.67 -0.70 21.10
CA GLU A 204 17.18 -1.16 22.41
C GLU A 204 16.40 -2.46 22.21
N PHE A 205 16.76 -3.51 22.95
CA PHE A 205 16.03 -4.78 22.92
C PHE A 205 15.83 -5.28 24.34
N ARG A 206 14.56 -5.56 24.69
CA ARG A 206 14.14 -5.97 26.04
C ARG A 206 14.55 -5.00 27.17
N GLY A 207 14.68 -3.71 26.86
CA GLY A 207 15.04 -2.67 27.83
C GLY A 207 16.55 -2.49 28.05
N GLU A 208 17.38 -3.24 27.32
CA GLU A 208 18.84 -3.08 27.32
C GLU A 208 19.29 -2.41 26.02
N ARG A 209 20.26 -1.49 26.14
CA ARG A 209 20.94 -0.93 24.98
C ARG A 209 21.87 -1.97 24.38
N LEU A 210 21.64 -2.28 23.12
CA LEU A 210 22.46 -3.14 22.29
C LEU A 210 23.48 -2.27 21.55
N GLY A 211 24.61 -2.00 22.22
CA GLY A 211 25.71 -1.20 21.66
C GLY A 211 25.61 0.28 21.99
#